data_AF-A0A914JB31-F1
#
_entry.id   AF-A0A914JB31-F1
#
_cell.length_a   1.000
_cell.length_b   1.000
_cell.length_c   1.000
_cell.angle_alpha   90.00
_cell.angle_beta   90.00
_cell.angle_gamma   90.00
#
_symmetry.space_group_name_H-M   'P 1'
#
loop_
_entity.id
_entity.type
_entity.pdbx_description
1 polymer ?
#
loop_
_entity_poly.entity_id
_entity_poly.type
_entity_poly.pdbx_seq_one_letter_code
_entity_poly.pdbx_strand_id
1 'polypeptide(L)'
;MTDKDEDLNGPTPEELRLSKNLEPIWYNLTMRVYVPGFIDLPKEKNLTFSGALIIKFKVKETTNKIELNSLHLDLPTETNEYAILIDGLNPKMNETKSNLSENIKRRRRSILRSHSGINITKITVNETLEKVVFDLDGDLQKGQEYYFQ
;
A
#
# COMPACT_ATOMS: atom_id res chain seq x y z
N MET A 1 15.91 -10.89 -46.71
CA MET A 1 15.58 -11.20 -45.31
C MET A 1 16.58 -10.45 -44.47
N THR A 2 16.21 -9.28 -43.99
CA THR A 2 17.01 -8.48 -43.06
C THR A 2 16.33 -8.67 -41.72
N ASP A 3 16.94 -9.52 -40.89
CA ASP A 3 16.53 -9.69 -39.50
C ASP A 3 16.70 -8.34 -38.81
N LYS A 4 15.60 -7.87 -38.23
CA LYS A 4 15.57 -6.65 -37.44
C LYS A 4 16.36 -6.92 -36.18
N ASP A 5 17.49 -6.23 -36.03
CA ASP A 5 18.08 -5.94 -34.73
C ASP A 5 17.05 -5.11 -33.95
N GLU A 6 16.09 -5.78 -33.30
CA GLU A 6 15.18 -5.17 -32.34
C GLU A 6 15.99 -4.81 -31.09
N ASP A 7 15.87 -3.55 -30.67
CA ASP A 7 16.57 -2.93 -29.54
C ASP A 7 16.67 -3.85 -28.31
N LEU A 8 17.86 -4.44 -28.09
CA LEU A 8 18.23 -5.25 -26.93
C LEU A 8 18.34 -4.45 -25.61
N ASN A 9 17.71 -3.28 -25.53
CA ASN A 9 17.89 -2.31 -24.43
C ASN A 9 16.67 -2.21 -23.50
N GLY A 10 15.77 -3.20 -23.55
CA GLY A 10 14.63 -3.31 -22.64
C GLY A 10 15.00 -3.90 -21.28
N PRO A 11 14.20 -3.66 -20.23
CA PRO A 11 14.47 -4.20 -18.91
C PRO A 11 14.44 -5.72 -18.92
N THR A 12 15.36 -6.33 -18.18
CA THR A 12 15.45 -7.77 -18.04
C THR A 12 14.28 -8.32 -17.21
N PRO A 13 13.91 -9.60 -17.37
CA PRO A 13 12.87 -10.22 -16.54
C PRO A 13 13.16 -10.19 -15.04
N GLU A 14 14.44 -10.11 -14.66
CA GLU A 14 14.85 -10.00 -13.26
C GLU A 14 14.57 -8.60 -12.71
N GLU A 15 14.85 -7.56 -13.50
CA GLU A 15 14.57 -6.16 -13.13
C GLU A 15 13.07 -5.87 -13.04
N LEU A 16 12.22 -6.58 -13.78
CA LEU A 16 10.76 -6.43 -13.73
C LEU A 16 10.12 -7.08 -12.50
N ARG A 17 10.76 -8.10 -11.92
CA ARG A 17 10.20 -8.80 -10.74
C ARG A 17 10.24 -7.91 -9.51
N LEU A 18 9.17 -7.91 -8.72
CA LEU A 18 9.18 -7.31 -7.38
C LEU A 18 10.04 -8.14 -6.42
N SER A 19 10.60 -7.50 -5.41
CA SER A 19 11.23 -8.22 -4.29
C SER A 19 10.24 -9.18 -3.62
N LYS A 20 10.76 -10.28 -3.07
CA LYS A 20 9.96 -11.31 -2.39
C LYS A 20 9.76 -11.02 -0.89
N ASN A 21 10.13 -9.82 -0.45
CA ASN A 21 10.18 -9.44 0.95
C ASN A 21 8.77 -9.24 1.52
N LEU A 22 7.80 -8.89 0.68
CA LEU A 22 6.43 -8.58 1.08
C LEU A 22 5.45 -9.51 0.36
N GLU A 23 4.47 -10.01 1.09
CA GLU A 23 3.40 -10.86 0.57
C GLU A 23 2.05 -10.18 0.84
N PRO A 24 1.29 -9.78 -0.20
CA PRO A 24 -0.01 -9.16 0.02
C PRO A 24 -1.01 -10.17 0.59
N ILE A 25 -1.84 -9.72 1.52
CA ILE A 25 -2.93 -10.51 2.13
C ILE A 25 -4.28 -10.05 1.57
N TRP A 26 -4.52 -8.74 1.54
CA TRP A 26 -5.81 -8.19 1.14
C TRP A 26 -5.66 -6.75 0.64
N TYR A 27 -6.51 -6.37 -0.31
CA TYR A 27 -6.63 -5.04 -0.86
C TYR A 27 -8.03 -4.48 -0.63
N ASN A 28 -8.12 -3.26 -0.13
CA ASN A 28 -9.34 -2.48 -0.13
C ASN A 28 -9.19 -1.33 -1.13
N LEU A 29 -9.82 -1.47 -2.30
CA LEU A 29 -9.79 -0.48 -3.35
C LEU A 29 -11.14 0.24 -3.42
N THR A 30 -11.11 1.56 -3.36
CA THR A 30 -12.25 2.41 -3.72
C THR A 30 -11.86 3.22 -4.95
N MET A 31 -12.74 3.24 -5.96
CA MET A 31 -12.49 3.97 -7.20
C MET A 31 -13.71 4.80 -7.58
N ARG A 32 -13.45 6.01 -8.06
CA ARG A 32 -14.44 6.91 -8.65
C ARG A 32 -14.04 7.19 -10.08
N VAL A 33 -14.86 6.76 -11.03
CA VAL A 33 -14.64 7.00 -12.46
C VAL A 33 -15.46 8.21 -12.89
N TYR A 34 -14.85 9.11 -13.66
CA TYR A 34 -15.48 10.33 -14.15
C TYR A 34 -15.81 10.18 -15.64
N VAL A 35 -17.06 9.83 -15.92
CA VAL A 35 -17.57 9.62 -17.29
C VAL A 35 -18.31 10.89 -17.76
N PRO A 36 -17.99 11.45 -18.94
CA PRO A 36 -18.68 12.62 -19.46
C PRO A 36 -20.16 12.33 -19.79
N GLY A 37 -20.98 13.39 -19.77
CA GLY A 37 -22.37 13.34 -20.27
C GLY A 37 -23.45 13.10 -19.20
N PHE A 38 -23.08 12.86 -17.94
CA PHE A 38 -24.03 12.70 -16.84
C PHE A 38 -24.11 13.92 -15.91
N ILE A 39 -23.00 14.63 -15.74
CA ILE A 39 -22.87 15.88 -14.98
C ILE A 39 -21.79 16.76 -15.63
N ASP A 40 -21.84 18.06 -15.39
CA ASP A 40 -20.71 18.94 -15.74
C ASP A 40 -19.49 18.56 -14.88
N LEU A 41 -18.41 18.19 -15.54
CA LEU A 41 -17.15 17.82 -14.92
C LEU A 41 -16.11 18.92 -15.16
N PRO A 42 -15.25 19.25 -14.18
CA PRO A 42 -14.03 20.00 -14.45
C PRO A 42 -13.25 19.34 -15.58
N LYS A 43 -12.63 20.13 -16.46
CA LYS A 43 -11.96 19.61 -17.66
C LYS A 43 -10.87 18.59 -17.31
N GLU A 44 -10.20 18.78 -16.18
CA GLU A 44 -9.11 17.94 -15.69
C GLU A 44 -9.60 16.56 -15.22
N LYS A 45 -10.90 16.43 -14.93
CA LYS A 45 -11.50 15.16 -14.49
C LYS A 45 -12.20 14.39 -15.60
N ASN A 46 -12.21 14.91 -16.81
CA ASN A 46 -12.92 14.25 -17.90
C ASN A 46 -12.18 12.97 -18.33
N LEU A 47 -12.89 11.84 -18.33
CA LEU A 47 -12.34 10.52 -18.67
C LEU A 47 -11.18 10.06 -17.76
N THR A 48 -11.18 10.52 -16.50
CA THR A 48 -10.19 10.09 -15.49
C THR A 48 -10.84 9.27 -14.38
N PHE A 49 -10.02 8.85 -13.41
CA PHE A 49 -10.50 8.24 -12.18
C PHE A 49 -9.71 8.75 -10.97
N SER A 50 -10.30 8.62 -9.79
CA SER A 50 -9.60 8.75 -8.51
C SER A 50 -9.70 7.43 -7.75
N GLY A 51 -8.61 6.99 -7.15
CA GLY A 51 -8.55 5.76 -6.38
C GLY A 51 -8.04 6.01 -4.96
N ALA A 52 -8.50 5.20 -4.01
CA ALA A 52 -7.89 5.06 -2.70
C ALA A 52 -7.66 3.56 -2.45
N LEU A 53 -6.45 3.19 -2.03
CA LEU A 53 -6.02 1.81 -1.88
C LEU A 53 -5.46 1.59 -0.49
N ILE A 54 -5.96 0.57 0.20
CA ILE A 54 -5.33 0.04 1.40
C ILE A 54 -4.83 -1.36 1.10
N ILE A 55 -3.55 -1.61 1.35
CA ILE A 55 -2.92 -2.93 1.17
C ILE A 55 -2.59 -3.48 2.54
N LYS A 56 -3.18 -4.61 2.92
CA LYS A 56 -2.68 -5.43 4.02
C LYS A 56 -1.65 -6.39 3.47
N PHE A 57 -0.46 -6.45 4.07
CA PHE A 57 0.61 -7.34 3.64
C PHE A 57 1.36 -7.93 4.84
N LYS A 58 2.04 -9.05 4.60
CA LYS A 58 2.93 -9.72 5.54
C LYS A 58 4.38 -9.57 5.09
N VAL A 59 5.26 -9.33 6.04
CA VAL A 59 6.71 -9.27 5.78
C VAL A 59 7.28 -10.68 5.82
N LYS A 60 7.87 -11.14 4.72
CA LYS A 60 8.59 -12.42 4.59
C LYS A 60 10.04 -12.31 5.03
N GLU A 61 10.66 -11.17 4.74
CA GLU A 61 12.04 -10.83 5.10
C GLU A 61 12.11 -9.37 5.52
N THR A 62 12.87 -9.08 6.59
CA THR A 62 12.98 -7.72 7.14
C THR A 62 13.47 -6.75 6.07
N THR A 63 12.81 -5.60 5.93
CA THR A 63 13.10 -4.64 4.87
C THR A 63 12.67 -3.24 5.27
N ASN A 64 13.37 -2.24 4.74
CA ASN A 64 13.10 -0.81 4.92
C ASN A 64 12.48 -0.17 3.67
N LYS A 65 11.91 -0.97 2.77
CA LYS A 65 11.29 -0.48 1.53
C LYS A 65 10.03 -1.24 1.17
N ILE A 66 9.11 -0.56 0.51
CA ILE A 66 7.93 -1.14 -0.11
C ILE A 66 8.04 -0.91 -1.62
N GLU A 67 8.01 -2.00 -2.38
CA GLU A 67 8.06 -1.98 -3.84
C GLU A 67 6.71 -2.46 -4.38
N LEU A 68 6.07 -1.66 -5.23
CA LEU A 68 4.78 -1.97 -5.85
C LEU A 68 4.86 -1.71 -7.35
N ASN A 69 3.97 -2.35 -8.10
CA ASN A 69 3.77 -1.99 -9.50
C ASN A 69 2.94 -0.70 -9.60
N SER A 70 3.32 0.19 -10.51
CA SER A 70 2.62 1.42 -10.82
C SER A 70 2.90 1.84 -12.26
N LEU A 71 1.84 2.07 -13.05
CA LEU A 71 1.93 2.52 -14.43
C LEU A 71 0.87 3.59 -14.69
N HIS A 72 1.29 4.76 -15.18
CA HIS A 72 0.42 5.90 -15.52
C HIS A 72 -0.55 6.30 -14.39
N LEU A 73 -0.07 6.28 -13.15
CA LEU A 73 -0.81 6.74 -11.98
C LEU A 73 -0.19 8.02 -11.44
N ASP A 74 -1.03 9.03 -11.22
CA ASP A 74 -0.66 10.23 -10.48
C ASP A 74 -0.71 9.92 -8.98
N LEU A 75 0.45 9.60 -8.41
CA LEU A 75 0.62 9.32 -6.99
C LEU A 75 0.96 10.61 -6.22
N PRO A 76 0.47 10.77 -4.98
CA PRO A 76 0.96 11.80 -4.09
C PRO A 76 2.48 11.85 -4.00
N THR A 77 3.05 13.05 -4.11
CA THR A 77 4.50 13.25 -3.98
C THR A 77 4.93 13.46 -2.53
N GLU A 78 4.01 13.91 -1.68
CA GLU A 78 4.29 14.21 -0.29
C GLU A 78 4.25 12.92 0.55
N THR A 79 5.32 12.67 1.31
CA THR A 79 5.47 11.41 2.06
C THR A 79 4.46 11.26 3.21
N ASN A 80 3.89 12.37 3.69
CA ASN A 80 2.90 12.41 4.76
C ASN A 80 1.48 12.02 4.29
N GLU A 81 1.26 11.88 2.99
CA GLU A 81 -0.02 11.38 2.44
C GLU A 81 -0.16 9.86 2.57
N TYR A 82 0.92 9.19 2.96
CA TYR A 82 0.97 7.75 3.15
C TYR A 82 1.15 7.38 4.62
N ALA A 83 0.61 6.23 5.02
CA ALA A 83 0.78 5.70 6.36
C ALA A 83 1.04 4.20 6.38
N ILE A 84 1.97 3.80 7.25
CA ILE A 84 2.18 2.40 7.63
C ILE A 84 1.48 2.16 8.95
N LEU A 85 0.47 1.30 8.96
CA LEU A 85 -0.29 0.96 10.16
C LEU A 85 -0.04 -0.49 10.58
N ILE A 86 -0.22 -0.76 11.86
CA ILE A 86 -0.17 -2.10 12.44
C ILE A 86 -1.43 -2.33 13.28
N ASP A 87 -1.86 -3.59 13.37
CA ASP A 87 -2.97 -3.98 14.24
C ASP A 87 -2.55 -3.85 15.72
N GLY A 88 -3.16 -2.92 16.44
CA GLY A 88 -2.94 -2.67 17.86
C GLY A 88 -4.08 -3.20 18.75
N LEU A 89 -3.76 -3.44 20.03
CA LEU A 89 -4.76 -3.70 21.07
C LEU A 89 -5.37 -2.37 21.55
N ASN A 90 -6.69 -2.29 21.63
CA ASN A 90 -7.40 -1.08 22.07
C ASN A 90 -7.24 -0.88 23.61
N PRO A 91 -6.54 0.16 24.09
CA PRO A 91 -6.29 0.32 25.54
C PRO A 91 -7.53 0.78 26.32
N LYS A 92 -8.57 1.30 25.64
CA LYS A 92 -9.77 1.88 26.28
C LYS A 92 -10.82 0.87 26.76
N MET A 93 -10.52 -0.44 26.77
CA MET A 93 -11.45 -1.49 27.23
C MET A 93 -11.02 -2.13 28.56
N ASN A 94 -10.20 -1.45 29.37
CA ASN A 94 -9.73 -1.96 30.66
C ASN A 94 -10.17 -1.12 31.88
N GLU A 95 -10.93 -0.03 31.69
CA GLU A 95 -11.38 0.85 32.80
C GLU A 95 -12.88 0.77 33.09
N THR A 96 -13.56 -0.32 32.76
CA THR A 96 -14.85 -0.63 33.37
C THR A 96 -14.75 -1.95 34.10
N LYS A 97 -14.44 -1.87 35.40
CA LYS A 97 -14.65 -2.96 36.35
C LYS A 97 -16.12 -3.35 36.33
N SER A 98 -16.49 -4.40 35.60
CA SER A 98 -17.76 -5.08 35.79
C SER A 98 -17.64 -6.53 35.33
N ASN A 99 -18.10 -7.42 36.19
CA ASN A 99 -18.05 -8.87 36.09
C ASN A 99 -18.76 -9.39 34.83
N LEU A 100 -18.02 -9.57 33.73
CA LEU A 100 -18.50 -10.31 32.56
C LEU A 100 -17.66 -11.57 32.34
N SER A 101 -18.35 -12.71 32.25
CA SER A 101 -17.82 -14.05 31.99
C SER A 101 -16.68 -14.05 30.97
N GLU A 102 -15.60 -14.76 31.28
CA GLU A 102 -14.39 -14.91 30.44
C GLU A 102 -14.68 -15.34 28.98
N ASN A 103 -15.83 -15.99 28.74
CA ASN A 103 -16.26 -16.40 27.40
C ASN A 103 -16.69 -15.23 26.49
N ILE A 104 -17.07 -14.06 27.04
CA ILE A 104 -17.45 -12.87 26.26
C ILE A 104 -16.23 -12.01 25.91
N LYS A 105 -15.20 -11.97 26.77
CA LYS A 105 -13.94 -11.22 26.52
C LYS A 105 -13.19 -11.72 25.28
N ARG A 106 -13.36 -12.98 24.88
CA ARG A 106 -12.69 -13.54 23.69
C ARG A 106 -13.29 -13.07 22.35
N ARG A 107 -14.52 -12.56 22.32
CA ARG A 107 -15.27 -12.34 21.06
C ARG A 107 -15.24 -10.91 20.50
N ARG A 108 -14.67 -9.92 21.20
CA ARG A 108 -14.57 -8.55 20.70
C ARG A 108 -13.31 -7.84 21.19
N ARG A 109 -12.12 -8.30 20.77
CA ARG A 109 -11.02 -7.34 20.63
C ARG A 109 -11.34 -6.56 19.35
N SER A 110 -11.86 -5.34 19.49
CA SER A 110 -11.88 -4.42 18.35
C SER A 110 -10.42 -4.14 18.00
N ILE A 111 -9.91 -4.79 16.96
CA ILE A 111 -8.58 -4.52 16.46
C ILE A 111 -8.62 -3.08 15.92
N LEU A 112 -7.83 -2.19 16.52
CA LEU A 112 -7.70 -0.82 16.05
C LEU A 112 -6.35 -0.71 15.33
N ARG A 113 -6.36 -0.18 14.12
CA ARG A 113 -5.12 0.13 13.39
C ARG A 113 -4.49 1.35 14.04
N SER A 114 -3.23 1.24 14.44
CA SER A 114 -2.42 2.34 14.94
C SER A 114 -1.25 2.59 14.01
N HIS A 115 -0.73 3.82 14.01
CA HIS A 115 0.50 4.15 13.29
C HIS A 115 1.63 3.22 13.76
N SER A 116 2.41 2.66 12.83
CA SER A 116 3.50 1.74 13.15
C SER A 116 4.69 2.45 13.80
N GLY A 117 4.77 3.78 13.66
CA GLY A 117 5.95 4.57 14.00
C GLY A 117 6.98 4.67 12.88
N ILE A 118 6.75 3.95 11.77
CA ILE A 118 7.58 3.98 10.56
C ILE A 118 6.96 4.95 9.56
N ASN A 119 7.76 5.84 9.00
CA ASN A 119 7.35 6.85 8.03
C ASN A 119 8.08 6.67 6.71
N ILE A 120 7.48 7.22 5.65
CA ILE A 120 8.08 7.24 4.32
C ILE A 120 9.05 8.43 4.25
N THR A 121 10.25 8.16 3.75
CA THR A 121 11.32 9.14 3.60
C THR A 121 11.49 9.58 2.15
N LYS A 122 11.22 8.68 1.19
CA LYS A 122 11.38 8.95 -0.23
C LYS A 122 10.44 8.09 -1.05
N ILE A 123 9.95 8.65 -2.15
CA ILE A 123 9.14 7.98 -3.15
C ILE A 123 9.90 8.04 -4.48
N THR A 124 10.11 6.89 -5.11
CA THR A 124 10.79 6.79 -6.41
C THR A 124 9.86 6.06 -7.39
N VAL A 125 9.41 6.75 -8.42
CA VAL A 125 8.63 6.16 -9.52
C VAL A 125 9.58 5.84 -10.67
N ASN A 126 9.50 4.62 -11.17
CA ASN A 126 10.24 4.15 -12.33
C ASN A 126 9.23 3.72 -13.41
N GLU A 127 9.04 4.58 -14.41
CA GLU A 127 8.08 4.35 -15.49
C GLU A 127 8.53 3.19 -16.40
N THR A 128 9.83 3.03 -16.66
CA THR A 128 10.36 1.96 -17.51
C THR A 128 10.15 0.57 -16.89
N LEU A 129 10.26 0.47 -15.56
CA LEU A 129 10.03 -0.78 -14.83
C LEU A 129 8.59 -0.92 -14.34
N GLU A 130 7.74 0.08 -14.58
CA GLU A 130 6.36 0.14 -14.10
C GLU A 130 6.26 -0.07 -12.58
N LYS A 131 7.13 0.61 -11.82
CA LYS A 131 7.30 0.44 -10.38
C LYS A 131 7.25 1.75 -9.62
N VAL A 132 6.84 1.63 -8.35
CA VAL A 132 7.04 2.64 -7.33
C VAL A 132 7.73 2.01 -6.12
N VAL A 133 8.71 2.73 -5.58
CA VAL A 133 9.46 2.33 -4.39
C VAL A 133 9.30 3.40 -3.31
N PHE A 134 8.89 2.96 -2.12
CA PHE A 134 8.78 3.79 -0.93
C PHE A 134 9.90 3.39 0.04
N ASP A 135 10.85 4.30 0.28
CA ASP A 135 11.91 4.11 1.26
C ASP A 135 11.43 4.55 2.65
N LEU A 136 11.73 3.76 3.68
CA LEU A 136 11.22 3.94 5.03
C LEU A 136 12.31 4.41 6.01
N ASP A 137 11.94 5.12 7.06
CA ASP A 137 12.84 5.53 8.15
C ASP A 137 13.15 4.41 9.16
N GLY A 138 12.51 3.25 9.00
CA GLY A 138 12.67 2.09 9.86
C GLY A 138 12.33 0.77 9.17
N ASP A 139 12.66 -0.33 9.85
CA ASP A 139 12.54 -1.67 9.30
C ASP A 139 11.16 -2.29 9.58
N LEU A 140 10.52 -2.78 8.52
CA LEU A 140 9.37 -3.68 8.60
C LEU A 140 9.86 -5.06 9.04
N GLN A 141 9.35 -5.56 10.15
CA GLN A 141 9.88 -6.77 10.78
C GLN A 141 9.31 -8.05 10.17
N LYS A 142 10.19 -9.02 9.89
CA LYS A 142 9.80 -10.35 9.40
C LYS A 142 8.69 -10.99 10.25
N GLY A 143 7.69 -11.53 9.57
CA GLY A 143 6.55 -12.23 10.17
C GLY A 143 5.40 -11.32 10.61
N GLN A 144 5.61 -10.00 10.68
CA GLN A 144 4.58 -9.04 11.03
C GLN A 144 3.69 -8.68 9.84
N GLU A 145 2.48 -8.23 10.15
CA GLU A 145 1.50 -7.74 9.19
C GLU A 145 1.34 -6.24 9.34
N TYR A 146 1.32 -5.53 8.22
CA TYR A 146 1.16 -4.09 8.16
C TYR A 146 0.06 -3.72 7.16
N TYR A 147 -0.40 -2.49 7.27
CA TYR A 147 -1.26 -1.85 6.29
C TYR A 147 -0.50 -0.68 5.68
N PHE A 148 -0.54 -0.58 4.35
CA PHE A 148 -0.12 0.58 3.59
C PHE A 148 -1.36 1.29 3.06
N GLN A 149 -1.47 2.60 3.24
CA GLN A 149 -2.55 3.43 2.71
C GLN A 149 -2.04 4.82 2.38
#